data_AF-A0A126PD48-F1
#
_entry.id   AF-A0A126PD48-F1
#
_cell.length_a   1.000
_cell.length_b   1.000
_cell.length_c   1.000
_cell.angle_alpha   90.00
_cell.angle_beta   90.00
_cell.angle_gamma   90.00
#
_symmetry.space_group_name_H-M   'P 1'
#
loop_
_entity.id
_entity.type
_entity.pdbx_description
1 polymer ?
#
loop_
_entity_poly.entity_id
_entity_poly.type
_entity_poly.pdbx_seq_one_letter_code
_entity_poly.pdbx_strand_id
1 'polypeptide(L)'
;MQTLETFAPPTATEHLSDADITAAIELFFLTKKGVPAHLIDVATHEGIVKLTGITDNLLASERAEEIVLAVRGVRGVVNELLISTPDVPNDELYHAVTQALSADPATTDYNVACTVADGVVAPTGVVQSWAEQQLVLRVLRGVHGVRRLVTDELTIRWGEIQNSDAEISIQIRELLAWDIRVNSALVEVRTNDRVVHLSGTVGTAAERAQVVAVAYQAGASRVDALDLFVAYWALSADMRREKFAQRSNEDIAQAVLATFRYDPRVLSYQPIVAVHNAVVTLTGEVSSLRAKQSAEYDARHVVGVWNVHNLLKVRTHWFTPDVVVHQSILDALARDPYVSFFDFNLRVTNGKVHLYGQVNSHFEQAQASEVVAGVNGVAEVENNVRVLGSTGFAGSPAAWYPGALRPAAHPNSDFALAERIRTLYFWSASLHNQAIEVLVENGRATLTGTVDTWLDREQAAYDAHEAGAQDVDNCLLIAASKLL
;
A
#
# COMPACT_ATOMS: atom_id res chain seq x y z
N MET A 1 34.74 14.50 13.71
CA MET A 1 34.02 15.48 12.87
C MET A 1 33.61 14.77 11.60
N GLN A 2 32.41 14.20 11.57
CA GLN A 2 31.84 13.66 10.34
C GLN A 2 31.27 14.85 9.56
N THR A 3 31.70 14.97 8.31
CA THR A 3 31.25 15.99 7.38
C THR A 3 29.78 15.75 7.04
N LEU A 4 28.95 16.76 7.31
CA LEU A 4 27.59 16.85 6.81
C LEU A 4 27.68 16.98 5.29
N GLU A 5 27.28 15.94 4.55
CA GLU A 5 27.22 15.98 3.09
C GLU A 5 25.77 16.19 2.65
N THR A 6 25.51 17.38 2.10
CA THR A 6 24.22 17.77 1.55
C THR A 6 24.05 17.20 0.15
N PHE A 7 22.98 16.43 -0.07
CA PHE A 7 22.62 15.93 -1.41
C PHE A 7 21.97 17.06 -2.22
N ALA A 8 22.57 17.38 -3.37
CA ALA A 8 21.91 18.20 -4.39
C ALA A 8 21.04 17.31 -5.28
N PRO A 9 19.79 17.70 -5.60
CA PRO A 9 18.93 16.92 -6.49
C PRO A 9 19.58 16.74 -7.89
N PRO A 10 19.37 15.60 -8.55
CA PRO A 10 19.97 15.31 -9.86
C PRO A 10 19.52 16.32 -10.93
N THR A 11 20.40 16.60 -11.89
CA THR A 11 20.13 17.51 -13.01
C THR A 11 19.27 16.83 -14.09
N ALA A 12 18.46 17.63 -14.79
CA ALA A 12 17.27 17.22 -15.57
C ALA A 12 17.51 16.41 -16.87
N THR A 13 18.58 15.62 -17.00
CA THR A 13 18.80 14.76 -18.19
C THR A 13 19.51 13.44 -17.86
N GLU A 14 19.20 12.83 -16.72
CA GLU A 14 19.61 11.44 -16.48
C GLU A 14 18.66 10.48 -17.20
N HIS A 15 19.09 9.97 -18.35
CA HIS A 15 18.51 8.75 -18.91
C HIS A 15 18.94 7.58 -18.02
N LEU A 16 18.00 7.02 -17.27
CA LEU A 16 18.22 5.80 -16.50
C LEU A 16 18.28 4.63 -17.49
N SER A 17 19.37 3.85 -17.45
CA SER A 17 19.45 2.66 -18.29
C SER A 17 18.56 1.55 -17.73
N ASP A 18 18.05 0.68 -18.61
CA ASP A 18 17.26 -0.48 -18.17
C ASP A 18 18.07 -1.41 -17.24
N ALA A 19 19.39 -1.45 -17.41
CA ALA A 19 20.28 -2.20 -16.52
C ALA A 19 20.29 -1.62 -15.11
N ASP A 20 20.33 -0.29 -14.97
CA ASP A 20 20.28 0.38 -13.66
C ASP A 20 18.91 0.19 -12.99
N ILE A 21 17.82 0.30 -13.77
CA ILE A 21 16.45 0.04 -13.28
C ILE A 21 16.34 -1.41 -12.77
N THR A 22 16.87 -2.37 -13.52
CA THR A 22 16.85 -3.80 -13.13
C THR A 22 17.61 -4.01 -11.83
N ALA A 23 18.83 -3.46 -11.71
CA ALA A 23 19.63 -3.56 -10.48
C ALA A 23 18.94 -2.88 -9.28
N ALA A 24 18.24 -1.77 -9.51
CA ALA A 24 17.44 -1.11 -8.48
C ALA A 24 16.28 -1.99 -8.00
N ILE A 25 15.57 -2.66 -8.92
CA ILE A 25 14.48 -3.58 -8.55
C ILE A 25 15.02 -4.76 -7.73
N GLU A 26 16.15 -5.35 -8.14
CA GLU A 26 16.79 -6.41 -7.36
C GLU A 26 17.18 -5.94 -5.96
N LEU A 27 17.68 -4.70 -5.81
CA LEU A 27 17.92 -4.10 -4.49
C LEU A 27 16.63 -4.06 -3.65
N PHE A 28 15.55 -3.58 -4.25
CA PHE A 28 14.27 -3.41 -3.58
C PHE A 28 13.71 -4.77 -3.15
N PHE A 29 13.80 -5.82 -3.96
CA PHE A 29 13.38 -7.16 -3.56
C PHE A 29 14.24 -7.75 -2.43
N LEU A 30 15.56 -7.47 -2.39
CA LEU A 30 16.42 -7.92 -1.30
C LEU A 30 16.10 -7.19 0.03
N THR A 31 15.73 -5.92 -0.09
CA THR A 31 15.53 -5.02 1.05
C THR A 31 14.12 -5.12 1.60
N LYS A 32 13.11 -4.93 0.74
CA LYS A 32 11.69 -4.99 1.08
C LYS A 32 11.27 -6.45 1.27
N LYS A 33 10.87 -6.81 2.50
CA LYS A 33 10.50 -8.19 2.85
C LYS A 33 9.10 -8.54 2.34
N GLY A 34 8.72 -9.81 2.34
CA GLY A 34 7.42 -10.26 1.82
C GLY A 34 7.42 -10.68 0.35
N VAL A 35 8.58 -10.78 -0.29
CA VAL A 35 8.74 -11.38 -1.63
C VAL A 35 9.92 -12.36 -1.62
N PRO A 36 9.83 -13.52 -2.29
CA PRO A 36 10.94 -14.46 -2.40
C PRO A 36 11.93 -13.98 -3.48
N ALA A 37 12.70 -12.94 -3.18
CA ALA A 37 13.59 -12.25 -4.13
C ALA A 37 14.50 -13.19 -4.94
N HIS A 38 15.00 -14.26 -4.31
CA HIS A 38 15.89 -15.25 -4.92
C HIS A 38 15.22 -16.17 -5.95
N LEU A 39 13.89 -16.16 -6.05
CA LEU A 39 13.10 -16.95 -7.00
C LEU A 39 12.45 -16.09 -8.08
N ILE A 40 12.69 -14.78 -8.07
CA ILE A 40 12.12 -13.82 -9.02
C ILE A 40 13.24 -13.30 -9.91
N ASP A 41 13.09 -13.54 -11.20
CA ASP A 41 13.94 -12.96 -12.24
C ASP A 41 13.30 -11.68 -12.77
N VAL A 42 14.13 -10.68 -13.02
CA VAL A 42 13.72 -9.35 -13.49
C VAL A 42 14.43 -9.04 -14.80
N ALA A 43 13.66 -8.63 -15.81
CA ALA A 43 14.20 -8.10 -17.05
C ALA A 43 13.52 -6.78 -17.39
N THR A 44 14.30 -5.76 -17.73
CA THR A 44 13.74 -4.44 -18.11
C THR A 44 14.07 -4.13 -19.57
N HIS A 45 13.07 -3.61 -20.29
CA HIS A 45 13.23 -3.12 -21.66
C HIS A 45 12.41 -1.85 -21.86
N GLU A 46 13.08 -0.74 -22.19
CA GLU A 46 12.49 0.58 -22.35
C GLU A 46 11.63 1.01 -21.15
N GLY A 47 12.08 0.69 -19.93
CA GLY A 47 11.37 0.92 -18.68
C GLY A 47 10.15 0.01 -18.45
N ILE A 48 9.88 -0.98 -19.31
CA ILE A 48 8.88 -2.02 -19.08
C ILE A 48 9.58 -3.20 -18.40
N VAL A 49 9.14 -3.52 -17.19
CA VAL A 49 9.72 -4.58 -16.38
C VAL A 49 8.92 -5.85 -16.58
N LYS A 50 9.59 -6.94 -16.91
CA LYS A 50 9.02 -8.28 -16.93
C LYS A 50 9.48 -9.03 -15.69
N LEU A 51 8.52 -9.54 -14.93
CA LEU A 51 8.76 -10.41 -13.78
C LEU A 51 8.46 -11.85 -14.17
N THR A 52 9.43 -12.74 -13.97
CA THR A 52 9.29 -14.19 -14.16
C THR A 52 9.83 -14.94 -12.96
N GLY A 53 9.48 -16.21 -12.81
CA GLY A 53 9.92 -17.03 -11.68
C GLY A 53 8.74 -17.49 -10.84
N ILE A 54 8.97 -17.67 -9.54
CA ILE A 54 8.02 -18.32 -8.64
C ILE A 54 7.79 -17.46 -7.39
N THR A 55 6.54 -17.37 -6.94
CA THR A 55 6.19 -16.84 -5.60
C THR A 55 5.38 -17.84 -4.79
N ASP A 56 5.43 -17.70 -3.47
CA ASP A 56 4.81 -18.65 -2.54
C ASP A 56 3.29 -18.47 -2.40
N ASN A 57 2.77 -17.30 -2.80
CA ASN A 57 1.35 -16.95 -2.71
C ASN A 57 1.00 -15.75 -3.63
N LEU A 58 -0.31 -15.49 -3.79
CA LEU A 58 -0.82 -14.40 -4.61
C LEU A 58 -0.45 -13.01 -4.07
N LEU A 59 -0.48 -12.81 -2.75
CA LEU A 59 -0.12 -11.51 -2.16
C LEU A 59 1.34 -11.15 -2.41
N ALA A 60 2.25 -12.14 -2.44
CA ALA A 60 3.66 -11.92 -2.74
C ALA A 60 3.87 -11.49 -4.20
N SER A 61 3.06 -12.03 -5.13
CA SER A 61 3.07 -11.61 -6.52
C SER A 61 2.57 -10.16 -6.69
N GLU A 62 1.49 -9.78 -6.00
CA GLU A 62 0.99 -8.40 -6.02
C GLU A 62 2.00 -7.43 -5.39
N ARG A 63 2.60 -7.83 -4.26
CA ARG A 63 3.64 -7.04 -3.61
C ARG A 63 4.87 -6.85 -4.49
N ALA A 64 5.29 -7.88 -5.23
CA ALA A 64 6.40 -7.76 -6.17
C ALA A 64 6.10 -6.70 -7.25
N GLU A 65 4.88 -6.70 -7.78
CA GLU A 65 4.43 -5.68 -8.74
C GLU A 65 4.39 -4.28 -8.12
N GLU A 66 3.81 -4.12 -6.93
CA GLU A 66 3.78 -2.83 -6.20
C GLU A 66 5.18 -2.25 -5.96
N ILE A 67 6.12 -3.10 -5.53
CA ILE A 67 7.52 -2.71 -5.32
C ILE A 67 8.13 -2.17 -6.61
N VAL A 68 7.91 -2.87 -7.73
CA VAL A 68 8.45 -2.47 -9.05
C VAL A 68 7.82 -1.18 -9.55
N LEU A 69 6.49 -1.02 -9.41
CA LEU A 69 5.78 0.19 -9.82
C LEU A 69 6.25 1.45 -9.06
N ALA A 70 6.80 1.27 -7.86
CA ALA A 70 7.36 2.34 -7.04
C ALA A 70 8.82 2.71 -7.40
N VAL A 71 9.49 1.96 -8.29
CA VAL A 71 10.87 2.25 -8.72
C VAL A 71 10.88 3.34 -9.80
N ARG A 72 11.76 4.33 -9.62
CA ARG A 72 12.00 5.41 -10.55
C ARG A 72 12.47 4.86 -11.90
N GLY A 73 11.84 5.31 -12.99
CA GLY A 73 12.15 4.89 -14.36
C GLY A 73 11.27 3.76 -14.89
N VAL A 74 10.54 3.05 -14.02
CA VAL A 74 9.57 2.04 -14.44
C VAL A 74 8.35 2.70 -15.07
N ARG A 75 7.96 2.22 -16.25
CA ARG A 75 6.81 2.67 -17.04
C ARG A 75 5.64 1.69 -17.03
N GLY A 76 5.92 0.42 -16.73
CA GLY A 76 4.92 -0.62 -16.61
C GLY A 76 5.55 -1.95 -16.20
N VAL A 77 4.68 -2.87 -15.77
CA VAL A 77 5.08 -4.21 -15.33
C VAL A 77 4.28 -5.24 -16.10
N VAL A 78 4.98 -6.28 -16.56
CA VAL A 78 4.41 -7.51 -17.10
C VAL A 78 4.71 -8.60 -16.08
N ASN A 79 3.70 -8.96 -15.31
CA ASN A 79 3.82 -9.94 -14.24
C ASN A 79 3.48 -11.34 -14.77
N GLU A 80 4.50 -12.18 -14.96
CA GLU A 80 4.38 -13.59 -15.38
C GLU A 80 4.86 -14.55 -14.27
N LEU A 81 4.76 -14.11 -13.01
CA LEU A 81 5.13 -14.94 -11.86
C LEU A 81 4.20 -16.15 -11.72
N LEU A 82 4.81 -17.31 -11.49
CA LEU A 82 4.08 -18.55 -11.21
C LEU A 82 3.85 -18.66 -9.71
N ILE A 83 2.61 -18.93 -9.30
CA ILE A 83 2.27 -19.11 -7.89
C ILE A 83 2.45 -20.58 -7.51
N SER A 84 3.36 -20.85 -6.57
CA SER A 84 3.64 -22.18 -6.03
C SER A 84 3.29 -22.22 -4.54
N THR A 85 2.04 -22.53 -4.25
CA THR A 85 1.56 -22.79 -2.89
C THR A 85 1.73 -24.26 -2.51
N PRO A 86 1.87 -24.58 -1.21
CA PRO A 86 1.74 -25.95 -0.71
C PRO A 86 0.41 -26.58 -1.16
N ASP A 87 0.41 -27.90 -1.39
CA ASP A 87 -0.80 -28.63 -1.74
C ASP A 87 -1.70 -28.75 -0.50
N VAL A 88 -2.79 -27.98 -0.50
CA VAL A 88 -3.85 -28.03 0.50
C VAL A 88 -5.02 -28.84 -0.10
N PRO A 89 -5.57 -29.85 0.60
CA PRO A 89 -6.75 -30.57 0.13
C PRO A 89 -7.92 -29.64 -0.18
N ASN A 90 -8.66 -29.91 -1.26
CA ASN A 90 -9.75 -29.04 -1.71
C ASN A 90 -10.80 -28.77 -0.63
N ASP A 91 -11.14 -29.77 0.20
CA ASP A 91 -12.10 -29.62 1.29
C ASP A 91 -11.59 -28.64 2.37
N GLU A 92 -10.31 -28.75 2.74
CA GLU A 92 -9.68 -27.86 3.71
C GLU A 92 -9.58 -26.43 3.17
N LEU A 93 -9.16 -26.27 1.91
CA LEU A 93 -9.08 -24.97 1.27
C LEU A 93 -10.46 -24.33 1.11
N TYR A 94 -11.49 -25.10 0.74
CA TYR A 94 -12.87 -24.65 0.68
C TYR A 94 -13.36 -24.14 2.05
N HIS A 95 -13.09 -24.89 3.12
CA HIS A 95 -13.41 -24.45 4.48
C HIS A 95 -12.66 -23.18 4.87
N ALA A 96 -11.36 -23.09 4.58
CA ALA A 96 -10.54 -21.91 4.89
C ALA A 96 -11.04 -20.65 4.17
N VAL A 97 -11.36 -20.77 2.87
CA VAL A 97 -11.92 -19.69 2.05
C VAL A 97 -13.28 -19.22 2.57
N THR A 98 -14.19 -20.16 2.84
CA THR A 98 -15.53 -19.84 3.33
C THR A 98 -15.45 -19.18 4.71
N GLN A 99 -14.59 -19.69 5.60
CA GLN A 99 -14.36 -19.13 6.91
C GLN A 99 -13.78 -17.71 6.81
N ALA A 100 -12.80 -17.48 5.92
CA ALA A 100 -12.19 -16.16 5.72
C ALA A 100 -13.22 -15.10 5.31
N LEU A 101 -14.08 -15.39 4.31
CA LEU A 101 -15.14 -14.46 3.90
C LEU A 101 -16.18 -14.21 4.99
N SER A 102 -16.56 -15.25 5.74
CA SER A 102 -17.54 -15.10 6.83
C SER A 102 -16.98 -14.37 8.06
N ALA A 103 -15.67 -14.47 8.31
CA ALA A 103 -15.01 -13.87 9.47
C ALA A 103 -14.60 -12.41 9.24
N ASP A 104 -14.43 -11.97 7.99
CA ASP A 104 -14.11 -10.58 7.65
C ASP A 104 -15.37 -9.69 7.76
N PRO A 105 -15.36 -8.68 8.66
CA PRO A 105 -16.52 -7.83 8.92
C PRO A 105 -17.07 -7.06 7.71
N ALA A 106 -16.27 -6.86 6.66
CA ALA A 106 -16.70 -6.17 5.46
C ALA A 106 -17.41 -7.11 4.49
N THR A 107 -17.01 -8.38 4.43
CA THR A 107 -17.55 -9.35 3.47
C THR A 107 -18.60 -10.30 4.06
N THR A 108 -18.77 -10.37 5.39
CA THR A 108 -19.73 -11.28 6.05
C THR A 108 -21.16 -11.17 5.47
N ASP A 109 -21.59 -9.96 5.11
CA ASP A 109 -22.95 -9.71 4.62
C ASP A 109 -23.09 -9.88 3.09
N TYR A 110 -22.00 -10.21 2.39
CA TYR A 110 -22.02 -10.38 0.94
C TYR A 110 -22.52 -11.76 0.57
N ASN A 111 -23.43 -11.83 -0.40
CA ASN A 111 -23.93 -13.09 -0.93
C ASN A 111 -22.96 -13.67 -1.97
N VAL A 112 -21.78 -14.08 -1.50
CA VAL A 112 -20.71 -14.66 -2.30
C VAL A 112 -20.43 -16.07 -1.81
N ALA A 113 -20.53 -17.03 -2.72
CA ALA A 113 -20.06 -18.40 -2.51
C ALA A 113 -18.75 -18.60 -3.27
N CYS A 114 -18.00 -19.65 -2.93
CA CYS A 114 -16.77 -20.00 -3.64
C CYS A 114 -16.82 -21.46 -4.09
N THR A 115 -16.21 -21.76 -5.23
CA THR A 115 -15.85 -23.13 -5.60
C THR A 115 -14.33 -23.25 -5.57
N VAL A 116 -13.84 -24.44 -5.22
CA VAL A 116 -12.40 -24.70 -5.06
C VAL A 116 -12.02 -25.96 -5.82
N ALA A 117 -10.98 -25.86 -6.65
CA ALA A 117 -10.38 -27.00 -7.33
C ALA A 117 -8.87 -26.75 -7.53
N ASP A 118 -8.04 -27.61 -6.96
CA ASP A 118 -6.58 -27.65 -7.18
C ASP A 118 -5.88 -26.29 -6.92
N GLY A 119 -6.27 -25.63 -5.82
CA GLY A 119 -5.77 -24.30 -5.44
C GLY A 119 -6.40 -23.14 -6.23
N VAL A 120 -7.28 -23.42 -7.20
CA VAL A 120 -8.05 -22.41 -7.92
C VAL A 120 -9.36 -22.14 -7.18
N VAL A 121 -9.59 -20.87 -6.85
CA VAL A 121 -10.82 -20.43 -6.18
C VAL A 121 -11.61 -19.57 -7.15
N ALA A 122 -12.88 -19.93 -7.37
CA ALA A 122 -13.80 -19.13 -8.19
C ALA A 122 -14.94 -18.60 -7.31
N PRO A 123 -14.89 -17.31 -6.90
CA PRO A 123 -16.03 -16.68 -6.23
C PRO A 123 -17.19 -16.50 -7.21
N THR A 124 -18.39 -16.86 -6.76
CA THR A 124 -19.64 -16.76 -7.51
C THR A 124 -20.63 -15.92 -6.71
N GLY A 125 -21.35 -15.02 -7.37
CA GLY A 125 -22.38 -14.24 -6.71
C GLY A 125 -22.54 -12.84 -7.25
N VAL A 126 -23.06 -11.97 -6.40
CA VAL A 126 -23.39 -10.59 -6.75
C VAL A 126 -22.87 -9.65 -5.68
N VAL A 127 -22.13 -8.64 -6.12
CA VAL A 127 -21.70 -7.49 -5.31
C VAL A 127 -22.28 -6.21 -5.91
N GLN A 128 -22.32 -5.12 -5.15
CA GLN A 128 -22.97 -3.86 -5.53
C GLN A 128 -21.99 -2.84 -6.13
N SER A 129 -20.69 -3.02 -5.92
CA SER A 129 -19.66 -2.14 -6.46
C SER A 129 -18.36 -2.87 -6.77
N TRP A 130 -17.50 -2.21 -7.55
CA TRP A 130 -16.14 -2.70 -7.80
C TRP A 130 -15.31 -2.77 -6.51
N ALA A 131 -15.51 -1.82 -5.57
CA ALA A 131 -14.80 -1.82 -4.29
C ALA A 131 -15.14 -3.06 -3.45
N GLU A 132 -16.42 -3.45 -3.39
CA GLU A 132 -16.84 -4.70 -2.73
C GLU A 132 -16.23 -5.93 -3.41
N GLN A 133 -16.19 -5.95 -4.74
CA GLN A 133 -15.53 -7.00 -5.50
C GLN A 133 -14.05 -7.11 -5.08
N GLN A 134 -13.31 -6.00 -5.05
CA GLN A 134 -11.91 -6.01 -4.66
C GLN A 134 -11.69 -6.44 -3.20
N LEU A 135 -12.61 -6.13 -2.28
CA LEU A 135 -12.53 -6.62 -0.91
C LEU A 135 -12.67 -8.14 -0.83
N VAL A 136 -13.64 -8.72 -1.55
CA VAL A 136 -13.77 -10.18 -1.66
C VAL A 136 -12.47 -10.78 -2.19
N LEU A 137 -11.94 -10.26 -3.29
CA LEU A 137 -10.70 -10.78 -3.88
C LEU A 137 -9.50 -10.63 -2.92
N ARG A 138 -9.39 -9.51 -2.20
CA ARG A 138 -8.33 -9.30 -1.21
C ARG A 138 -8.40 -10.33 -0.09
N VAL A 139 -9.58 -10.61 0.46
CA VAL A 139 -9.76 -11.64 1.50
C VAL A 139 -9.34 -13.01 0.97
N LEU A 140 -9.76 -13.35 -0.25
CA LEU A 140 -9.42 -14.64 -0.88
C LEU A 140 -7.93 -14.80 -1.16
N ARG A 141 -7.24 -13.74 -1.61
CA ARG A 141 -5.77 -13.75 -1.82
C ARG A 141 -5.01 -13.97 -0.51
N GLY A 142 -5.58 -13.54 0.62
CA GLY A 142 -5.03 -13.72 1.96
C GLY A 142 -5.23 -15.11 2.56
N VAL A 143 -5.78 -16.07 1.82
CA VAL A 143 -5.92 -17.46 2.28
C VAL A 143 -4.76 -18.30 1.74
N HIS A 144 -4.01 -18.91 2.65
CA HIS A 144 -2.95 -19.85 2.37
C HIS A 144 -3.48 -21.03 1.53
N GLY A 145 -2.76 -21.39 0.47
CA GLY A 145 -3.15 -22.44 -0.48
C GLY A 145 -3.90 -21.93 -1.72
N VAL A 146 -4.36 -20.67 -1.74
CA VAL A 146 -4.97 -20.08 -2.94
C VAL A 146 -3.88 -19.75 -3.96
N ARG A 147 -3.91 -20.48 -5.08
CA ARG A 147 -2.96 -20.36 -6.20
C ARG A 147 -3.44 -19.40 -7.28
N ARG A 148 -4.76 -19.37 -7.54
CA ARG A 148 -5.36 -18.56 -8.60
C ARG A 148 -6.81 -18.21 -8.27
N LEU A 149 -7.23 -17.02 -8.68
CA LEU A 149 -8.63 -16.59 -8.62
C LEU A 149 -9.23 -16.54 -10.04
N VAL A 150 -10.46 -17.04 -10.18
CA VAL A 150 -11.26 -16.93 -11.41
C VAL A 150 -12.51 -16.14 -11.09
N THR A 151 -12.60 -14.91 -11.58
CA THR A 151 -13.59 -13.91 -11.12
C THR A 151 -14.78 -13.75 -12.05
N ASP A 152 -14.88 -14.56 -13.11
CA ASP A 152 -15.85 -14.40 -14.19
C ASP A 152 -17.32 -14.48 -13.70
N GLU A 153 -17.56 -15.22 -12.62
CA GLU A 153 -18.89 -15.43 -12.03
C GLU A 153 -19.21 -14.51 -10.84
N LEU A 154 -18.28 -13.61 -10.46
CA LEU A 154 -18.50 -12.59 -9.45
C LEU A 154 -18.97 -11.30 -10.13
N THR A 155 -20.29 -11.15 -10.26
CA THR A 155 -20.90 -10.08 -11.05
C THR A 155 -21.20 -8.84 -10.20
N ILE A 156 -20.95 -7.65 -10.76
CA ILE A 156 -21.38 -6.39 -10.14
C ILE A 156 -22.81 -6.08 -10.62
N ARG A 157 -23.78 -6.02 -9.70
CA ARG A 157 -25.10 -5.45 -9.97
C ARG A 157 -25.19 -4.06 -9.36
N TRP A 158 -25.08 -3.07 -10.22
CA TRP A 158 -25.35 -1.68 -9.87
C TRP A 158 -26.80 -1.56 -9.36
N GLY A 159 -27.02 -0.73 -8.33
CA GLY A 159 -28.35 -0.41 -7.85
C GLY A 159 -29.22 0.32 -8.89
N GLU A 160 -30.44 0.71 -8.49
CA GLU A 160 -31.42 1.40 -9.37
C GLU A 160 -30.92 2.75 -9.92
N ILE A 161 -29.91 3.36 -9.27
CA ILE A 161 -29.29 4.60 -9.70
C ILE A 161 -27.90 4.28 -10.26
N GLN A 162 -27.73 4.49 -11.55
CA GLN A 162 -26.45 4.35 -12.24
C GLN A 162 -25.87 5.72 -12.54
N ASN A 163 -24.59 5.93 -12.22
CA ASN A 163 -23.87 7.11 -12.66
C ASN A 163 -23.88 7.19 -14.19
N SER A 164 -24.32 8.31 -14.74
CA SER A 164 -24.12 8.67 -16.13
C SER A 164 -22.62 8.84 -16.44
N ASP A 165 -22.25 8.75 -17.72
CA ASP A 165 -20.86 8.94 -18.14
C ASP A 165 -20.28 10.29 -17.70
N ALA A 166 -21.10 11.34 -17.73
CA ALA A 166 -20.73 12.67 -17.27
C ALA A 166 -20.43 12.66 -15.76
N GLU A 167 -21.26 12.00 -14.95
CA GLU A 167 -21.05 11.87 -13.50
C GLU A 167 -19.79 11.05 -13.21
N ILE A 168 -19.55 9.94 -13.92
CA ILE A 168 -18.31 9.16 -13.79
C ILE A 168 -17.09 10.05 -14.08
N SER A 169 -17.09 10.77 -15.20
CA SER A 169 -15.98 11.67 -15.56
C SER A 169 -15.77 12.81 -14.55
N ILE A 170 -16.83 13.34 -13.93
CA ILE A 170 -16.73 14.35 -12.87
C ILE A 170 -16.12 13.73 -11.62
N GLN A 171 -16.66 12.61 -11.15
CA GLN A 171 -16.21 11.93 -9.94
C GLN A 171 -14.76 11.50 -10.02
N ILE A 172 -14.30 10.96 -11.16
CA ILE A 172 -12.89 10.60 -11.36
C ILE A 172 -12.00 11.83 -11.20
N ARG A 173 -12.34 12.95 -11.86
CA ARG A 173 -11.53 14.18 -11.75
C ARG A 173 -11.51 14.72 -10.32
N GLU A 174 -12.62 14.67 -9.61
CA GLU A 174 -12.70 15.09 -8.20
C GLU A 174 -11.84 14.21 -7.30
N LEU A 175 -11.98 12.88 -7.39
CA LEU A 175 -11.18 11.93 -6.61
C LEU A 175 -9.69 12.09 -6.90
N LEU A 176 -9.30 12.19 -8.17
CA LEU A 176 -7.91 12.39 -8.57
C LEU A 176 -7.35 13.74 -8.12
N ALA A 177 -8.16 14.80 -8.10
CA ALA A 177 -7.72 16.11 -7.62
C ALA A 177 -7.36 16.08 -6.13
N TRP A 178 -8.08 15.27 -5.34
CA TRP A 178 -7.89 15.14 -3.91
C TRP A 178 -7.02 13.96 -3.48
N ASP A 179 -6.63 13.04 -4.36
CA ASP A 179 -5.70 11.95 -4.03
C ASP A 179 -4.25 12.46 -3.99
N ILE A 180 -3.62 12.33 -2.82
CA ILE A 180 -2.23 12.75 -2.58
C ILE A 180 -1.21 11.88 -3.33
N ARG A 181 -1.57 10.65 -3.70
CA ARG A 181 -0.68 9.67 -4.33
C ARG A 181 -0.46 9.91 -5.80
N VAL A 182 -1.31 10.72 -6.43
CA VAL A 182 -1.30 10.96 -7.87
C VAL A 182 -0.99 12.43 -8.13
N ASN A 183 -0.34 12.78 -9.24
CA ASN A 183 -0.48 14.12 -9.79
C ASN A 183 -1.35 14.05 -11.06
N SER A 184 -2.56 14.62 -10.98
CA SER A 184 -3.58 14.51 -12.03
C SER A 184 -3.63 15.72 -12.97
N ALA A 185 -2.70 16.69 -12.82
CA ALA A 185 -2.72 17.93 -13.60
C ALA A 185 -2.66 17.71 -15.12
N LEU A 186 -2.02 16.62 -15.56
CA LEU A 186 -1.85 16.24 -16.97
C LEU A 186 -2.69 15.01 -17.35
N VAL A 187 -3.70 14.65 -16.55
CA VAL A 187 -4.57 13.50 -16.82
C VAL A 187 -5.90 14.00 -17.35
N GLU A 188 -6.22 13.59 -18.57
CA GLU A 188 -7.54 13.81 -19.19
C GLU A 188 -8.40 12.56 -19.03
N VAL A 189 -9.67 12.77 -18.70
CA VAL A 189 -10.67 11.72 -18.48
C VAL A 189 -11.84 11.95 -19.42
N ARG A 190 -12.20 10.91 -20.19
CA ARG A 190 -13.38 10.90 -21.05
C ARG A 190 -14.12 9.59 -20.84
N THR A 191 -15.45 9.65 -20.69
CA THR A 191 -16.27 8.44 -20.52
C THR A 191 -17.28 8.35 -21.66
N ASN A 192 -17.43 7.15 -22.23
CA ASN A 192 -18.50 6.82 -23.17
C ASN A 192 -18.99 5.40 -22.92
N ASP A 193 -20.30 5.22 -22.76
CA ASP A 193 -20.94 3.94 -22.44
C ASP A 193 -20.28 3.25 -21.24
N ARG A 194 -19.93 4.02 -20.21
CA ARG A 194 -19.20 3.61 -18.99
C ARG A 194 -17.82 3.02 -19.24
N VAL A 195 -17.28 3.18 -20.44
CA VAL A 195 -15.88 2.94 -20.76
C VAL A 195 -15.13 4.25 -20.54
N VAL A 196 -14.17 4.24 -19.63
CA VAL A 196 -13.33 5.40 -19.34
C VAL A 196 -12.07 5.33 -20.18
N HIS A 197 -11.82 6.37 -20.96
CA HIS A 197 -10.58 6.61 -21.68
C HIS A 197 -9.73 7.61 -20.87
N LEU A 198 -8.54 7.17 -20.48
CA LEU A 198 -7.56 7.96 -19.76
C LEU A 198 -6.40 8.29 -20.70
N SER A 199 -6.08 9.58 -20.81
CA SER A 199 -4.97 10.04 -21.64
C SER A 199 -4.13 11.10 -20.93
N GLY A 200 -2.91 11.31 -21.41
CA GLY A 200 -1.99 12.33 -20.89
C GLY A 200 -0.80 11.70 -20.18
N THR A 201 -0.35 12.29 -19.08
CA THR A 201 0.93 11.91 -18.46
C THR A 201 0.86 11.85 -16.94
N VAL A 202 1.47 10.81 -16.36
CA VAL A 202 1.69 10.66 -14.91
C VAL A 202 3.17 10.46 -14.61
N GLY A 203 3.56 10.71 -13.36
CA GLY A 203 4.98 10.68 -12.95
C GLY A 203 5.53 9.27 -12.82
N THR A 204 4.71 8.31 -12.42
CA THR A 204 5.15 6.96 -12.06
C THR A 204 4.17 5.90 -12.53
N ALA A 205 4.64 4.65 -12.64
CA ALA A 205 3.76 3.54 -12.97
C ALA A 205 2.77 3.24 -11.83
N ALA A 206 3.14 3.49 -10.57
CA ALA A 206 2.22 3.44 -9.44
C ALA A 206 1.10 4.50 -9.53
N GLU A 207 1.43 5.74 -9.93
CA GLU A 207 0.42 6.79 -10.18
C GLU A 207 -0.54 6.34 -11.29
N ARG A 208 -0.03 5.75 -12.38
CA ARG A 208 -0.84 5.20 -13.47
C ARG A 208 -1.83 4.15 -12.98
N ALA A 209 -1.35 3.18 -12.18
CA ALA A 209 -2.19 2.14 -11.61
C ALA A 209 -3.28 2.73 -10.69
N GLN A 210 -2.92 3.74 -9.90
CA GLN A 210 -3.86 4.43 -9.01
C GLN A 210 -4.94 5.19 -9.79
N VAL A 211 -4.60 5.86 -10.90
CA VAL A 211 -5.59 6.53 -11.77
C VAL A 211 -6.60 5.52 -12.33
N VAL A 212 -6.13 4.35 -12.77
CA VAL A 212 -6.99 3.28 -13.26
C VAL A 212 -7.91 2.74 -12.17
N ALA A 213 -7.38 2.52 -10.95
CA ALA A 213 -8.18 2.07 -9.81
C ALA A 213 -9.29 3.05 -9.45
N VAL A 214 -8.99 4.36 -9.43
CA VAL A 214 -9.99 5.42 -9.18
C VAL A 214 -11.10 5.42 -10.24
N ALA A 215 -10.77 5.15 -11.51
CA ALA A 215 -11.77 5.06 -12.57
C ALA A 215 -12.77 3.91 -12.34
N TYR A 216 -12.30 2.73 -11.93
CA TYR A 216 -13.18 1.62 -11.56
C TYR A 216 -13.99 1.92 -10.29
N GLN A 217 -13.38 2.55 -9.29
CA GLN A 217 -14.04 2.97 -8.06
C GLN A 217 -15.20 3.95 -8.32
N ALA A 218 -15.07 4.84 -9.31
CA ALA A 218 -16.12 5.77 -9.74
C ALA A 218 -17.24 5.09 -10.57
N GLY A 219 -17.09 3.81 -10.94
CA GLY A 219 -18.12 3.02 -11.62
C GLY A 219 -17.88 2.77 -13.11
N ALA A 220 -16.64 2.89 -13.59
CA ALA A 220 -16.25 2.43 -14.92
C ALA A 220 -16.48 0.92 -15.07
N SER A 221 -17.04 0.51 -16.20
CA SER A 221 -17.16 -0.92 -16.55
C SER A 221 -15.88 -1.46 -17.20
N ARG A 222 -15.15 -0.58 -17.89
CA ARG A 222 -13.84 -0.85 -18.48
C ARG A 222 -13.03 0.43 -18.49
N VAL A 223 -11.72 0.31 -18.32
CA VAL A 223 -10.80 1.44 -18.40
C VAL A 223 -9.79 1.19 -19.51
N ASP A 224 -9.66 2.14 -20.42
CA ASP A 224 -8.64 2.20 -21.45
C ASP A 224 -7.62 3.28 -21.08
N ALA A 225 -6.40 2.86 -20.77
CA ALA A 225 -5.31 3.73 -20.34
C ALA A 225 -4.06 3.59 -21.24
N LEU A 226 -4.27 3.23 -22.51
CA LEU A 226 -3.19 3.11 -23.50
C LEU A 226 -2.51 4.46 -23.76
N ASP A 227 -3.28 5.54 -23.78
CA ASP A 227 -2.80 6.92 -24.02
C ASP A 227 -2.37 7.64 -22.74
N LEU A 228 -2.34 6.95 -21.60
CA LEU A 228 -1.85 7.46 -20.33
C LEU A 228 -0.38 7.06 -20.13
N PHE A 229 0.53 7.97 -20.44
CA PHE A 229 1.97 7.73 -20.45
C PHE A 229 2.60 7.95 -19.07
N VAL A 230 3.61 7.14 -18.75
CA VAL A 230 4.46 7.36 -17.57
C VAL A 230 5.72 8.11 -18.03
N ALA A 231 5.92 9.31 -17.50
CA ALA A 231 7.12 10.09 -17.75
C ALA A 231 7.56 10.81 -16.47
N TYR A 232 8.57 10.26 -15.81
CA TYR A 232 9.08 10.76 -14.53
C TYR A 232 9.63 12.19 -14.59
N TRP A 233 10.06 12.65 -15.78
CA TRP A 233 10.55 14.01 -16.01
C TRP A 233 9.46 15.01 -16.40
N ALA A 234 8.24 14.53 -16.74
CA ALA A 234 7.18 15.40 -17.25
C ALA A 234 6.52 16.25 -16.15
N LEU A 235 6.64 15.85 -14.88
CA LEU A 235 6.14 16.61 -13.75
C LEU A 235 7.24 17.51 -13.18
N SER A 236 7.14 18.81 -13.42
CA SER A 236 8.00 19.78 -12.73
C SER A 236 7.69 19.80 -11.22
N ALA A 237 8.70 20.10 -10.41
CA ALA A 237 8.52 20.33 -8.98
C ALA A 237 7.46 21.42 -8.69
N ASP A 238 7.28 22.37 -9.61
CA ASP A 238 6.27 23.42 -9.52
C ASP A 238 4.84 22.85 -9.60
N MET A 239 4.56 21.97 -10.56
CA MET A 239 3.23 21.35 -10.71
C MET A 239 2.87 20.45 -9.52
N ARG A 240 3.86 19.81 -8.87
CA ARG A 240 3.64 19.05 -7.62
C ARG A 240 3.29 20.00 -6.47
N ARG A 241 4.07 21.06 -6.29
CA ARG A 241 3.84 22.07 -5.23
C ARG A 241 2.49 22.76 -5.35
N GLU A 242 2.02 23.05 -6.55
CA GLU A 242 0.69 23.63 -6.78
C GLU A 242 -0.43 22.68 -6.37
N LYS A 243 -0.33 21.39 -6.70
CA LYS A 243 -1.35 20.40 -6.32
C LYS A 243 -1.50 20.30 -4.80
N PHE A 244 -0.37 20.26 -4.08
CA PHE A 244 -0.32 20.05 -2.63
C PHE A 244 -0.36 21.34 -1.81
N ALA A 245 -0.71 22.47 -2.43
CA ALA A 245 -0.93 23.73 -1.72
C ALA A 245 -2.02 23.60 -0.65
N GLN A 246 -1.91 24.39 0.42
CA GLN A 246 -2.90 24.37 1.50
C GLN A 246 -4.31 24.64 0.98
N ARG A 247 -5.25 23.85 1.49
CA ARG A 247 -6.69 23.94 1.19
C ARG A 247 -7.44 24.43 2.43
N SER A 248 -8.63 24.97 2.24
CA SER A 248 -9.45 25.38 3.38
C SER A 248 -9.88 24.15 4.19
N ASN A 249 -10.07 24.31 5.50
CA ASN A 249 -10.52 23.21 6.36
C ASN A 249 -11.87 22.64 5.89
N GLU A 250 -12.76 23.48 5.35
CA GLU A 250 -14.06 23.05 4.81
C GLU A 250 -13.88 22.18 3.56
N ASP A 251 -13.04 22.59 2.61
CA ASP A 251 -12.80 21.80 1.39
C ASP A 251 -12.17 20.44 1.73
N ILE A 252 -11.22 20.43 2.68
CA ILE A 252 -10.61 19.18 3.18
C ILE A 252 -11.68 18.29 3.81
N ALA A 253 -12.56 18.84 4.64
CA ALA A 253 -13.63 18.07 5.28
C ALA A 253 -14.57 17.44 4.24
N GLN A 254 -14.98 18.20 3.23
CA GLN A 254 -15.83 17.69 2.14
C GLN A 254 -15.10 16.63 1.31
N ALA A 255 -13.82 16.81 1.03
CA ALA A 255 -13.01 15.83 0.29
C ALA A 255 -12.89 14.51 1.05
N VAL A 256 -12.62 14.55 2.36
CA VAL A 256 -12.59 13.33 3.22
C VAL A 256 -13.94 12.63 3.27
N LEU A 257 -15.04 13.39 3.38
CA LEU A 257 -16.38 12.82 3.33
C LEU A 257 -16.69 12.19 1.96
N ALA A 258 -16.20 12.79 0.88
CA ALA A 258 -16.35 12.26 -0.46
C ALA A 258 -15.60 10.93 -0.63
N THR A 259 -14.36 10.81 -0.12
CA THR A 259 -13.59 9.56 -0.20
C THR A 259 -14.28 8.41 0.54
N PHE A 260 -14.84 8.66 1.73
CA PHE A 260 -15.54 7.63 2.51
C PHE A 260 -16.75 7.03 1.80
N ARG A 261 -17.34 7.72 0.83
CA ARG A 261 -18.48 7.19 0.07
C ARG A 261 -18.12 6.02 -0.83
N TYR A 262 -16.84 5.83 -1.10
CA TYR A 262 -16.35 4.82 -2.02
C TYR A 262 -15.58 3.69 -1.33
N ASP A 263 -15.37 3.77 -0.01
CA ASP A 263 -14.91 2.63 0.79
C ASP A 263 -16.12 1.98 1.47
N PRO A 264 -16.58 0.79 1.03
CA PRO A 264 -17.74 0.13 1.61
C PRO A 264 -17.55 -0.26 3.09
N ARG A 265 -16.30 -0.31 3.59
CA ARG A 265 -16.01 -0.54 5.02
C ARG A 265 -16.35 0.67 5.88
N VAL A 266 -16.31 1.87 5.30
CA VAL A 266 -16.48 3.14 6.00
C VAL A 266 -17.86 3.75 5.74
N LEU A 267 -18.34 3.65 4.50
CA LEU A 267 -19.59 4.25 4.01
C LEU A 267 -20.79 4.00 4.94
N SER A 268 -20.96 2.76 5.41
CA SER A 268 -22.13 2.33 6.19
C SER A 268 -22.32 3.05 7.53
N TYR A 269 -21.26 3.66 8.08
CA TYR A 269 -21.29 4.27 9.41
C TYR A 269 -21.23 5.80 9.40
N GLN A 270 -20.98 6.40 8.23
CA GLN A 270 -20.92 7.85 8.02
C GLN A 270 -20.15 8.61 9.14
N PRO A 271 -18.83 8.37 9.28
CA PRO A 271 -18.01 9.05 10.28
C PRO A 271 -18.17 10.58 10.23
N ILE A 272 -18.14 11.21 11.40
CA ILE A 272 -18.15 12.67 11.51
C ILE A 272 -16.71 13.16 11.35
N VAL A 273 -16.52 14.08 10.42
CA VAL A 273 -15.22 14.68 10.07
C VAL A 273 -15.19 16.12 10.55
N ALA A 274 -14.19 16.45 11.37
CA ALA A 274 -13.88 17.83 11.75
C ALA A 274 -12.44 18.15 11.34
N VAL A 275 -12.18 19.35 10.82
CA VAL A 275 -10.84 19.75 10.36
C VAL A 275 -10.43 21.05 11.02
N HIS A 276 -9.24 21.06 11.61
CA HIS A 276 -8.65 22.25 12.20
C HIS A 276 -7.16 22.33 11.87
N ASN A 277 -6.74 23.37 11.16
CA ASN A 277 -5.36 23.57 10.69
C ASN A 277 -4.82 22.33 9.98
N ALA A 278 -5.56 21.83 8.97
CA ALA A 278 -5.21 20.61 8.23
C ALA A 278 -5.17 19.30 9.07
N VAL A 279 -5.48 19.34 10.37
CA VAL A 279 -5.61 18.14 11.21
C VAL A 279 -7.07 17.67 11.15
N VAL A 280 -7.27 16.48 10.62
CA VAL A 280 -8.58 15.83 10.55
C VAL A 280 -8.83 15.07 11.85
N THR A 281 -9.99 15.26 12.46
CA THR A 281 -10.46 14.47 13.59
C THR A 281 -11.67 13.65 13.15
N LEU A 282 -11.56 12.33 13.23
CA LEU A 282 -12.63 11.40 12.91
C LEU A 282 -13.33 10.97 14.20
N THR A 283 -14.64 11.16 14.27
CA THR A 283 -15.45 10.76 15.44
C THR A 283 -16.71 10.00 15.00
N GLY A 284 -17.30 9.24 15.92
CA GLY A 284 -18.44 8.38 15.64
C GLY A 284 -18.15 6.92 15.97
N GLU A 285 -18.85 6.02 15.29
CA GLU A 285 -18.82 4.58 15.53
C GLU A 285 -18.51 3.85 14.21
N VAL A 286 -17.88 2.69 14.29
CA VAL A 286 -17.65 1.77 13.16
C VAL A 286 -17.78 0.33 13.64
N SER A 287 -18.04 -0.63 12.75
CA SER A 287 -18.24 -2.03 13.16
C SER A 287 -16.98 -2.84 13.44
N SER A 288 -15.81 -2.41 12.95
CA SER A 288 -14.57 -3.17 13.07
C SER A 288 -13.35 -2.27 13.19
N LEU A 289 -12.25 -2.81 13.72
CA LEU A 289 -10.97 -2.11 13.74
C LEU A 289 -10.46 -1.85 12.31
N ARG A 290 -10.66 -2.78 11.37
CA ARG A 290 -10.31 -2.58 9.96
C ARG A 290 -11.06 -1.40 9.33
N ALA A 291 -12.36 -1.24 9.62
CA ALA A 291 -13.12 -0.05 9.17
C ALA A 291 -12.57 1.24 9.80
N LYS A 292 -12.22 1.21 11.08
CA LYS A 292 -11.57 2.34 11.78
C LYS A 292 -10.25 2.74 11.10
N GLN A 293 -9.38 1.77 10.81
CA GLN A 293 -8.10 2.00 10.14
C GLN A 293 -8.29 2.47 8.70
N SER A 294 -9.29 1.93 7.99
CA SER A 294 -9.59 2.33 6.62
C SER A 294 -10.06 3.78 6.53
N ALA A 295 -10.93 4.23 7.45
CA ALA A 295 -11.34 5.64 7.51
C ALA A 295 -10.15 6.58 7.76
N GLU A 296 -9.19 6.16 8.57
CA GLU A 296 -7.96 6.94 8.78
C GLU A 296 -7.05 6.91 7.56
N TYR A 297 -6.87 5.75 6.92
CA TYR A 297 -6.12 5.62 5.69
C TYR A 297 -6.70 6.51 4.58
N ASP A 298 -8.01 6.43 4.33
CA ASP A 298 -8.68 7.25 3.33
C ASP A 298 -8.52 8.75 3.60
N ALA A 299 -8.69 9.18 4.85
CA ALA A 299 -8.51 10.57 5.24
C ALA A 299 -7.06 11.04 5.05
N ARG A 300 -6.06 10.21 5.39
CA ARG A 300 -4.63 10.51 5.22
C ARG A 300 -4.22 10.72 3.76
N HIS A 301 -4.95 10.14 2.82
CA HIS A 301 -4.66 10.25 1.38
C HIS A 301 -5.34 11.43 0.70
N VAL A 302 -6.05 12.28 1.46
CA VAL A 302 -6.64 13.52 0.95
C VAL A 302 -5.62 14.66 0.95
N VAL A 303 -5.51 15.35 -0.19
CA VAL A 303 -4.67 16.53 -0.35
C VAL A 303 -5.01 17.58 0.71
N GLY A 304 -3.97 18.10 1.38
CA GLY A 304 -4.10 19.10 2.43
C GLY A 304 -4.32 18.53 3.82
N VAL A 305 -4.49 17.21 3.99
CA VAL A 305 -4.51 16.57 5.31
C VAL A 305 -3.08 16.43 5.83
N TRP A 306 -2.85 17.00 7.01
CA TRP A 306 -1.55 16.97 7.70
C TRP A 306 -1.41 15.78 8.64
N ASN A 307 -2.48 15.53 9.41
CA ASN A 307 -2.52 14.47 10.40
C ASN A 307 -3.97 14.06 10.62
N VAL A 308 -4.19 12.83 11.07
CA VAL A 308 -5.51 12.29 11.36
C VAL A 308 -5.55 11.85 12.83
N HIS A 309 -6.43 12.46 13.60
CA HIS A 309 -6.80 12.01 14.94
C HIS A 309 -8.02 11.10 14.83
N ASN A 310 -7.77 9.80 14.82
CA ASN A 310 -8.82 8.80 14.68
C ASN A 310 -9.43 8.41 16.03
N LEU A 311 -10.52 9.10 16.40
CA LEU A 311 -11.27 8.88 17.64
C LEU A 311 -12.53 8.01 17.43
N LEU A 312 -12.62 7.30 16.29
CA LEU A 312 -13.72 6.40 16.02
C LEU A 312 -13.76 5.27 17.07
N LYS A 313 -14.97 4.94 17.51
CA LYS A 313 -15.21 3.86 18.47
C LYS A 313 -15.65 2.61 17.71
N VAL A 314 -14.93 1.51 17.91
CA VAL A 314 -15.33 0.22 17.34
C VAL A 314 -16.48 -0.33 18.17
N ARG A 315 -17.63 -0.56 17.53
CA ARG A 315 -18.82 -1.17 18.09
C ARG A 315 -19.33 -2.25 17.16
N THR A 316 -19.04 -3.50 17.53
CA THR A 316 -19.57 -4.65 16.80
C THR A 316 -21.07 -4.73 17.00
N HIS A 317 -21.80 -5.10 15.93
CA HIS A 317 -23.26 -5.24 15.99
C HIS A 317 -23.69 -6.37 16.94
N TRP A 318 -22.85 -7.40 17.04
CA TRP A 318 -23.04 -8.55 17.92
C TRP A 318 -21.93 -8.59 18.98
N PHE A 319 -22.29 -8.97 20.21
CA PHE A 319 -21.30 -9.26 21.24
C PHE A 319 -20.63 -10.60 20.93
N THR A 320 -19.35 -10.57 20.61
CA THR A 320 -18.53 -11.78 20.43
C THR A 320 -17.73 -12.01 21.71
N PRO A 321 -17.92 -13.12 22.44
CA PRO A 321 -17.13 -13.42 23.62
C PRO A 321 -15.63 -13.47 23.30
N ASP A 322 -14.78 -12.95 24.17
CA ASP A 322 -13.32 -12.90 23.95
C ASP A 322 -12.70 -14.27 23.65
N VAL A 323 -13.27 -15.36 24.18
CA VAL A 323 -12.83 -16.73 23.88
C VAL A 323 -13.03 -17.10 22.41
N VAL A 324 -14.12 -16.63 21.80
CA VAL A 324 -14.40 -16.83 20.37
C VAL A 324 -13.49 -15.92 19.55
N VAL A 325 -13.33 -14.65 19.95
CA VAL A 325 -12.40 -13.72 19.28
C VAL A 325 -10.98 -14.27 19.29
N HIS A 326 -10.51 -14.81 20.42
CA HIS A 326 -9.20 -15.44 20.53
C HIS A 326 -9.03 -16.56 19.52
N GLN A 327 -9.97 -17.50 19.43
CA GLN A 327 -9.88 -18.60 18.46
C GLN A 327 -9.92 -18.08 17.02
N SER A 328 -10.81 -17.14 16.70
CA SER A 328 -10.90 -16.55 15.37
C SER A 328 -9.60 -15.87 14.94
N ILE A 329 -8.86 -15.24 15.87
CA ILE A 329 -7.55 -14.67 15.61
C ILE A 329 -6.52 -15.74 15.27
N LEU A 330 -6.45 -16.82 16.06
CA LEU A 330 -5.53 -17.92 15.78
C LEU A 330 -5.81 -18.55 14.41
N ASP A 331 -7.09 -18.77 14.09
CA ASP A 331 -7.48 -19.31 12.80
C ASP A 331 -7.12 -18.35 11.66
N ALA A 332 -7.27 -17.02 11.85
CA ALA A 332 -6.90 -16.03 10.86
C ALA A 332 -5.38 -15.96 10.61
N LEU A 333 -4.57 -15.99 11.67
CA LEU A 333 -3.11 -16.04 11.56
C LEU A 333 -2.64 -17.33 10.88
N ALA A 334 -3.28 -18.47 11.16
CA ALA A 334 -2.96 -19.75 10.53
C ALA A 334 -3.31 -19.79 9.03
N ARG A 335 -4.31 -19.01 8.60
CA ARG A 335 -4.68 -18.88 7.18
C ARG A 335 -3.83 -17.87 6.41
N ASP A 336 -3.16 -16.93 7.07
CA ASP A 336 -2.42 -15.88 6.35
C ASP A 336 -1.10 -16.43 5.78
N PRO A 337 -0.81 -16.24 4.48
CA PRO A 337 0.34 -16.87 3.83
C PRO A 337 1.71 -16.30 4.24
N TYR A 338 1.76 -15.15 4.90
CA TYR A 338 3.01 -14.56 5.38
C TYR A 338 3.31 -14.93 6.82
N VAL A 339 2.28 -15.00 7.67
CA VAL A 339 2.49 -15.15 9.11
C VAL A 339 2.13 -16.53 9.67
N SER A 340 1.54 -17.43 8.88
CA SER A 340 1.14 -18.77 9.31
C SER A 340 2.27 -19.64 9.88
N PHE A 341 3.53 -19.34 9.54
CA PHE A 341 4.70 -20.11 9.98
C PHE A 341 5.27 -19.67 11.33
N PHE A 342 4.75 -18.59 11.91
CA PHE A 342 5.23 -18.06 13.18
C PHE A 342 4.30 -18.43 14.33
N ASP A 343 4.89 -18.64 15.50
CA ASP A 343 4.15 -18.86 16.73
C ASP A 343 3.78 -17.52 17.37
N PHE A 344 2.47 -17.30 17.54
CA PHE A 344 1.94 -16.14 18.24
C PHE A 344 1.30 -16.54 19.56
N ASN A 345 1.53 -15.70 20.58
CA ASN A 345 0.83 -15.76 21.85
C ASN A 345 -0.01 -14.50 21.98
N LEU A 346 -1.27 -14.63 22.38
CA LEU A 346 -2.14 -13.46 22.49
C LEU A 346 -3.04 -13.51 23.71
N ARG A 347 -3.49 -12.33 24.13
CA ARG A 347 -4.50 -12.16 25.18
C ARG A 347 -5.58 -11.22 24.66
N VAL A 348 -6.83 -11.63 24.80
CA VAL A 348 -7.99 -10.80 24.46
C VAL A 348 -8.70 -10.40 25.74
N THR A 349 -9.03 -9.12 25.88
CA THR A 349 -9.81 -8.60 27.00
C THR A 349 -10.72 -7.48 26.51
N ASN A 350 -12.03 -7.71 26.53
CA ASN A 350 -13.06 -6.81 26.00
C ASN A 350 -12.76 -6.37 24.55
N GLY A 351 -12.39 -7.32 23.69
CA GLY A 351 -12.01 -7.03 22.30
C GLY A 351 -10.67 -6.31 22.10
N LYS A 352 -9.96 -5.92 23.17
CA LYS A 352 -8.57 -5.45 23.07
C LYS A 352 -7.62 -6.64 23.04
N VAL A 353 -6.79 -6.70 22.00
CA VAL A 353 -5.85 -7.80 21.75
C VAL A 353 -4.43 -7.34 22.07
N HIS A 354 -3.73 -8.08 22.91
CA HIS A 354 -2.28 -7.96 23.08
C HIS A 354 -1.61 -9.11 22.33
N LEU A 355 -0.89 -8.80 21.26
CA LEU A 355 -0.24 -9.78 20.39
C LEU A 355 1.27 -9.85 20.71
N TYR A 356 1.78 -11.05 20.97
CA TYR A 356 3.19 -11.33 21.22
C TYR A 356 3.69 -12.42 20.28
N GLY A 357 4.98 -12.40 19.97
CA GLY A 357 5.59 -13.38 19.08
C GLY A 357 6.99 -12.93 18.65
N GLN A 358 7.58 -13.71 17.76
CA GLN A 358 8.85 -13.39 17.12
C GLN A 358 8.70 -13.57 15.62
N VAL A 359 9.12 -12.57 14.86
CA VAL A 359 9.13 -12.57 13.39
C VAL A 359 10.50 -12.11 12.89
N ASN A 360 10.77 -12.25 11.61
CA ASN A 360 12.06 -11.96 11.00
C ASN A 360 12.14 -10.54 10.43
N SER A 361 10.99 -9.87 10.23
CA SER A 361 10.93 -8.54 9.63
C SER A 361 9.81 -7.64 10.18
N HIS A 362 9.97 -6.33 9.99
CA HIS A 362 8.92 -5.36 10.28
C HIS A 362 7.69 -5.55 9.38
N PHE A 363 7.88 -6.02 8.14
CA PHE A 363 6.79 -6.42 7.27
C PHE A 363 5.90 -7.50 7.91
N GLU A 364 6.47 -8.61 8.37
CA GLU A 364 5.73 -9.68 9.04
C GLU A 364 5.08 -9.21 10.34
N GLN A 365 5.75 -8.34 11.09
CA GLN A 365 5.21 -7.71 12.30
C GLN A 365 3.95 -6.90 11.99
N ALA A 366 3.98 -6.08 10.94
CA ALA A 366 2.86 -5.28 10.48
C ALA A 366 1.72 -6.16 9.93
N GLN A 367 2.06 -7.18 9.12
CA GLN A 367 1.10 -8.13 8.58
C GLN A 367 0.36 -8.88 9.68
N ALA A 368 1.05 -9.33 10.73
CA ALA A 368 0.40 -9.95 11.88
C ALA A 368 -0.63 -9.01 12.53
N SER A 369 -0.31 -7.72 12.67
CA SER A 369 -1.26 -6.72 13.18
C SER A 369 -2.46 -6.54 12.27
N GLU A 370 -2.25 -6.52 10.95
CA GLU A 370 -3.31 -6.34 9.94
C GLU A 370 -4.28 -7.54 9.91
N VAL A 371 -3.74 -8.76 10.03
CA VAL A 371 -4.55 -9.98 10.12
C VAL A 371 -5.43 -9.94 11.38
N VAL A 372 -4.85 -9.62 12.54
CA VAL A 372 -5.59 -9.51 13.80
C VAL A 372 -6.66 -8.41 13.72
N ALA A 373 -6.33 -7.24 13.16
CA ALA A 373 -7.26 -6.12 13.05
C ALA A 373 -8.46 -6.41 12.12
N GLY A 374 -8.29 -7.36 11.20
CA GLY A 374 -9.35 -7.85 10.31
C GLY A 374 -10.37 -8.78 10.99
N VAL A 375 -10.13 -9.25 12.22
CA VAL A 375 -11.01 -10.23 12.87
C VAL A 375 -12.21 -9.55 13.54
N ASN A 376 -13.41 -10.08 13.30
CA ASN A 376 -14.63 -9.63 13.96
C ASN A 376 -14.53 -9.76 15.49
N GLY A 377 -14.89 -8.70 16.22
CA GLY A 377 -14.76 -8.63 17.69
C GLY A 377 -13.50 -7.92 18.18
N VAL A 378 -12.52 -7.69 17.29
CA VAL A 378 -11.32 -6.92 17.63
C VAL A 378 -11.62 -5.42 17.60
N ALA A 379 -11.44 -4.77 18.74
CA ALA A 379 -11.66 -3.33 18.92
C ALA A 379 -10.35 -2.53 18.94
N GLU A 380 -9.26 -3.14 19.42
CA GLU A 380 -7.94 -2.53 19.52
C GLU A 380 -6.86 -3.61 19.45
N VAL A 381 -5.72 -3.33 18.81
CA VAL A 381 -4.57 -4.22 18.75
C VAL A 381 -3.35 -3.52 19.32
N GLU A 382 -2.75 -4.15 20.32
CA GLU A 382 -1.48 -3.76 20.90
C GLU A 382 -0.41 -4.78 20.45
N ASN A 383 0.30 -4.43 19.39
CA ASN A 383 1.31 -5.29 18.77
C ASN A 383 2.64 -5.21 19.53
N ASN A 384 2.95 -6.28 20.26
CA ASN A 384 4.18 -6.47 21.02
C ASN A 384 5.08 -7.57 20.40
N VAL A 385 4.84 -7.93 19.13
CA VAL A 385 5.67 -8.89 18.38
C VAL A 385 7.07 -8.31 18.21
N ARG A 386 8.11 -9.13 18.42
CA ARG A 386 9.51 -8.70 18.29
C ARG A 386 10.08 -9.10 16.95
N VAL A 387 10.82 -8.19 16.33
CA VAL A 387 11.58 -8.48 15.10
C VAL A 387 12.97 -8.99 15.48
N LEU A 388 13.30 -10.20 15.07
CA LEU A 388 14.65 -10.76 15.17
C LEU A 388 15.48 -10.14 14.04
N GLY A 389 16.30 -9.15 14.36
CA GLY A 389 17.08 -8.42 13.36
C GLY A 389 17.85 -9.37 12.43
N SER A 390 17.56 -9.32 11.13
CA SER A 390 18.28 -10.11 10.14
C SER A 390 19.72 -9.59 10.00
N THR A 391 20.70 -10.40 10.40
CA THR A 391 22.15 -10.14 10.28
C THR A 391 22.71 -10.53 8.91
N GLY A 392 21.93 -10.43 7.84
CA GLY A 392 22.27 -11.02 6.54
C GLY A 392 22.07 -10.12 5.33
N PHE A 393 22.75 -8.97 5.27
CA PHE A 393 22.96 -8.28 3.99
C PHE A 393 24.36 -8.68 3.46
N ALA A 394 24.47 -9.87 2.87
CA ALA A 394 25.70 -10.37 2.27
C ALA A 394 25.78 -9.93 0.78
N GLY A 395 25.72 -8.62 0.54
CA GLY A 395 25.90 -8.04 -0.80
C GLY A 395 26.81 -6.82 -0.70
N SER A 396 27.84 -6.76 -1.53
CA SER A 396 28.64 -5.54 -1.67
C SER A 396 27.80 -4.52 -2.46
N PRO A 397 27.47 -3.32 -1.93
CA PRO A 397 26.70 -2.29 -2.64
C PRO A 397 27.52 -1.58 -3.74
N ALA A 398 28.45 -2.29 -4.38
CA ALA A 398 29.41 -1.67 -5.28
C ALA A 398 28.71 -1.09 -6.52
N ALA A 399 28.59 0.25 -6.51
CA ALA A 399 28.31 1.15 -7.64
C ALA A 399 26.88 1.17 -8.22
N TRP A 400 25.84 1.35 -7.40
CA TRP A 400 24.44 1.30 -7.85
C TRP A 400 23.80 2.69 -8.12
N TYR A 401 24.60 3.77 -8.15
CA TYR A 401 24.25 5.09 -8.72
C TYR A 401 25.50 5.99 -8.93
N PRO A 402 25.45 7.01 -9.81
CA PRO A 402 26.55 7.95 -10.03
C PRO A 402 26.93 8.71 -8.74
N GLY A 403 28.20 8.64 -8.33
CA GLY A 403 28.70 9.35 -7.14
C GLY A 403 28.65 8.56 -5.83
N ALA A 404 28.10 7.33 -5.83
CA ALA A 404 28.15 6.44 -4.67
C ALA A 404 29.61 6.20 -4.24
N LEU A 405 29.96 6.55 -3.00
CA LEU A 405 31.26 6.24 -2.44
C LEU A 405 31.39 4.71 -2.35
N ARG A 406 32.49 4.15 -2.87
CA ARG A 406 32.73 2.69 -2.84
C ARG A 406 32.59 2.19 -1.40
N PRO A 407 31.66 1.25 -1.08
CA PRO A 407 31.54 0.67 0.26
C PRO A 407 32.70 -0.26 0.64
N ALA A 408 33.73 -0.36 -0.22
CA ALA A 408 34.83 -1.29 -0.04
C ALA A 408 35.62 -0.92 1.22
N ALA A 409 35.33 -1.66 2.29
CA ALA A 409 36.04 -1.71 3.56
C ALA A 409 35.88 -0.50 4.52
N HIS A 410 34.65 -0.06 4.81
CA HIS A 410 34.43 0.78 6.00
C HIS A 410 34.00 -0.09 7.20
N PRO A 411 34.71 -0.08 8.34
CA PRO A 411 34.39 -0.92 9.51
C PRO A 411 33.13 -0.50 10.29
N ASN A 412 32.35 0.44 9.76
CA ASN A 412 31.19 1.03 10.44
C ASN A 412 29.88 0.62 9.73
N SER A 413 29.08 -0.22 10.40
CA SER A 413 27.78 -0.71 9.90
C SER A 413 26.79 0.42 9.62
N ASP A 414 26.91 1.53 10.37
CA ASP A 414 25.99 2.65 10.26
C ASP A 414 26.16 3.43 8.95
N PHE A 415 27.39 3.58 8.46
CA PHE A 415 27.63 4.23 7.17
C PHE A 415 27.03 3.41 6.02
N ALA A 416 27.20 2.08 6.06
CA ALA A 416 26.61 1.19 5.05
C ALA A 416 25.08 1.22 5.08
N LEU A 417 24.47 1.29 6.28
CA LEU A 417 23.03 1.46 6.43
C LEU A 417 22.57 2.83 5.88
N ALA A 418 23.27 3.92 6.18
CA ALA A 418 22.97 5.25 5.65
C ALA A 418 23.00 5.27 4.12
N GLU A 419 24.03 4.70 3.49
CA GLU A 419 24.14 4.61 2.03
C GLU A 419 23.00 3.77 1.44
N ARG A 420 22.63 2.65 2.07
CA ARG A 420 21.50 1.83 1.60
C ARG A 420 20.20 2.62 1.64
N ILE A 421 19.91 3.36 2.72
CA ILE A 421 18.72 4.22 2.83
C ILE A 421 18.72 5.27 1.70
N ARG A 422 19.84 5.96 1.49
CA ARG A 422 19.98 6.96 0.41
C ARG A 422 19.76 6.35 -0.97
N THR A 423 20.27 5.14 -1.19
CA THR A 423 20.07 4.39 -2.44
C THR A 423 18.58 4.13 -2.69
N LEU A 424 17.84 3.68 -1.67
CA LEU A 424 16.40 3.45 -1.79
C LEU A 424 15.65 4.73 -2.10
N TYR A 425 16.01 5.85 -1.46
CA TYR A 425 15.36 7.13 -1.73
C TYR A 425 15.62 7.62 -3.16
N PHE A 426 16.85 7.48 -3.67
CA PHE A 426 17.18 7.84 -5.05
C PHE A 426 16.36 7.05 -6.09
N TRP A 427 16.15 5.76 -5.83
CA TRP A 427 15.38 4.87 -6.69
C TRP A 427 13.88 4.89 -6.41
N SER A 428 13.43 5.52 -5.33
CA SER A 428 12.01 5.68 -5.01
C SER A 428 11.40 6.76 -5.90
N ALA A 429 10.35 6.40 -6.63
CA ALA A 429 9.70 7.32 -7.56
C ALA A 429 9.04 8.51 -6.85
N SER A 430 8.67 8.40 -5.57
CA SER A 430 8.15 9.52 -4.77
C SER A 430 9.24 10.33 -4.05
N LEU A 431 10.31 9.67 -3.58
CA LEU A 431 11.32 10.31 -2.72
C LEU A 431 12.55 10.86 -3.46
N HIS A 432 12.81 10.44 -4.71
CA HIS A 432 14.05 10.75 -5.44
C HIS A 432 14.36 12.25 -5.63
N ASN A 433 13.34 13.09 -5.62
CA ASN A 433 13.45 14.54 -5.81
C ASN A 433 13.19 15.33 -4.52
N GLN A 434 13.06 14.64 -3.38
CA GLN A 434 12.82 15.25 -2.08
C GLN A 434 14.15 15.61 -1.42
N ALA A 435 14.16 16.69 -0.64
CA ALA A 435 15.35 17.14 0.07
C ALA A 435 15.48 16.39 1.40
N ILE A 436 15.92 15.13 1.35
CA ILE A 436 16.05 14.26 2.53
C ILE A 436 17.53 14.01 2.84
N GLU A 437 17.92 14.35 4.06
CA GLU A 437 19.22 14.04 4.65
C GLU A 437 19.07 12.83 5.60
N VAL A 438 20.06 11.94 5.57
CA VAL A 438 20.08 10.70 6.36
C VAL A 438 21.34 10.66 7.20
N LEU A 439 21.16 10.55 8.52
CA LEU A 439 22.23 10.27 9.48
C LEU A 439 21.94 8.92 10.15
N VAL A 440 22.96 8.10 10.39
CA VAL A 440 22.79 6.83 11.12
C VAL A 440 23.83 6.74 12.23
N GLU A 441 23.37 6.44 13.43
CA GLU A 441 24.20 6.22 14.61
C GLU A 441 23.68 5.03 15.42
N ASN A 442 24.51 4.02 15.66
CA ASN A 442 24.18 2.77 16.34
C ASN A 442 22.90 2.10 15.81
N GLY A 443 22.75 2.03 14.48
CA GLY A 443 21.57 1.45 13.81
C GLY A 443 20.29 2.29 13.89
N ARG A 444 20.30 3.47 14.52
CA ARG A 444 19.21 4.45 14.52
C ARG A 444 19.40 5.42 13.36
N ALA A 445 18.40 5.54 12.49
CA ALA A 445 18.40 6.51 11.40
C ALA A 445 17.68 7.80 11.82
N THR A 446 18.30 8.96 11.60
CA THR A 446 17.66 10.28 11.74
C THR A 446 17.46 10.86 10.35
N LEU A 447 16.21 11.20 10.04
CA LEU A 447 15.81 11.77 8.76
C LEU A 447 15.51 13.25 8.93
N THR A 448 16.23 14.12 8.24
CA THR A 448 16.06 15.58 8.28
C THR A 448 15.86 16.15 6.88
N GLY A 449 15.33 17.37 6.79
CA GLY A 449 15.10 18.05 5.51
C GLY A 449 13.63 18.35 5.25
N THR A 450 13.23 18.43 3.98
CA THR A 450 11.88 18.82 3.58
C THR A 450 11.32 17.88 2.51
N VAL A 451 10.06 17.48 2.68
CA VAL A 451 9.29 16.67 1.73
C VAL A 451 8.00 17.38 1.30
N ASP A 452 7.44 17.05 0.15
CA ASP A 452 6.22 17.71 -0.37
C ASP A 452 4.97 17.34 0.44
N THR A 453 4.85 16.09 0.90
CA THR A 453 3.63 15.59 1.54
C THR A 453 3.90 14.82 2.82
N TRP A 454 2.87 14.68 3.65
CA TRP A 454 2.95 13.81 4.84
C TRP A 454 3.15 12.34 4.45
N LEU A 455 2.59 11.90 3.31
CA LEU A 455 2.78 10.54 2.80
C LEU A 455 4.26 10.28 2.46
N ASP A 456 4.95 11.23 1.83
CA ASP A 456 6.39 11.12 1.55
C ASP A 456 7.20 11.02 2.86
N ARG A 457 6.78 11.75 3.89
CA ARG A 457 7.38 11.68 5.23
C ARG A 457 7.22 10.29 5.86
N GLU A 458 6.03 9.69 5.78
CA GLU A 458 5.77 8.33 6.30
C GLU A 458 6.53 7.28 5.48
N GLN A 459 6.49 7.38 4.15
CA GLN A 459 7.18 6.47 3.24
C GLN A 459 8.70 6.47 3.49
N ALA A 460 9.32 7.62 3.73
CA ALA A 460 10.73 7.70 4.06
C ALA A 460 11.07 6.91 5.33
N ALA A 461 10.28 7.07 6.40
CA ALA A 461 10.50 6.31 7.63
C ALA A 461 10.31 4.80 7.42
N TYR A 462 9.29 4.41 6.67
CA TYR A 462 9.04 2.99 6.34
C TYR A 462 10.20 2.38 5.54
N ASP A 463 10.66 3.05 4.48
CA ASP A 463 11.77 2.59 3.65
C ASP A 463 13.08 2.51 4.46
N ALA A 464 13.29 3.39 5.45
CA ALA A 464 14.44 3.30 6.36
C ALA A 464 14.40 2.06 7.27
N HIS A 465 13.22 1.68 7.76
CA HIS A 465 13.04 0.42 8.52
C HIS A 465 13.24 -0.81 7.63
N GLU A 466 12.71 -0.81 6.41
CA GLU A 466 12.93 -1.91 5.45
C GLU A 466 14.41 -1.99 5.03
N ALA A 467 15.12 -0.85 5.01
CA ALA A 467 16.57 -0.82 4.87
C ALA A 467 17.32 -1.42 6.07
N GLY A 468 16.66 -1.76 7.18
CA GLY A 468 17.25 -2.38 8.36
C GLY A 468 17.64 -1.41 9.48
N ALA A 469 17.12 -0.19 9.49
CA ALA A 469 17.21 0.67 10.67
C ALA A 469 16.42 0.07 11.83
N GLN A 470 17.05 -0.01 13.00
CA GLN A 470 16.42 -0.53 14.22
C GLN A 470 15.40 0.46 14.80
N ASP A 471 15.68 1.75 14.62
CA ASP A 471 14.82 2.85 15.03
C ASP A 471 14.97 4.01 14.05
N VAL A 472 13.91 4.79 13.86
CA VAL A 472 13.88 5.91 12.91
C VAL A 472 13.35 7.15 13.61
N ASP A 473 14.20 8.15 13.74
CA ASP A 473 13.83 9.49 14.18
C ASP A 473 13.46 10.35 12.95
N ASN A 474 12.17 10.44 12.67
CA ASN A 474 11.64 11.15 11.50
C ASN A 474 11.39 12.63 11.79
N CYS A 475 12.42 13.44 11.60
CA CYS A 475 12.42 14.89 11.74
C CYS A 475 12.17 15.65 10.42
N LEU A 476 11.63 14.97 9.39
CA LEU A 476 11.31 15.61 8.12
C LEU A 476 10.21 16.67 8.29
N LEU A 477 10.44 17.83 7.70
CA LEU A 477 9.44 18.89 7.57
C LEU A 477 8.66 18.69 6.28
N ILE A 478 7.38 19.01 6.28
CA ILE A 478 6.59 19.01 5.05
C ILE A 478 6.61 20.44 4.51
N ALA A 479 6.83 20.57 3.20
CA ALA A 479 6.88 21.83 2.50
C ALA A 479 5.52 22.52 2.62
N ALA A 480 5.36 23.38 3.64
CA ALA A 480 4.25 24.30 3.66
C ALA A 480 4.40 25.19 2.42
N SER A 481 3.37 25.22 1.57
CA SER A 481 3.29 26.20 0.50
C SER A 481 3.49 27.57 1.12
N LYS A 482 4.63 28.22 0.83
CA LYS A 482 4.89 29.60 1.21
C LYS A 482 3.74 30.45 0.69
N LEU A 483 2.83 30.83 1.58
CA LEU A 483 2.08 32.06 1.43
C LEU A 483 2.25 32.84 2.73
N LEU A 484 2.90 33.99 2.54
CA LEU A 484 3.08 35.12 3.45
C LEU A 484 1.75 35.60 4.02
#